data_AF-A0A7I8EJG7-F1
#
_entry.id   AF-A0A7I8EJG7-F1
#
_cell.length_a   1.000
_cell.length_b   1.000
_cell.length_c   1.000
_cell.angle_alpha   90.00
_cell.angle_beta   90.00
_cell.angle_gamma   90.00
#
_symmetry.space_group_name_H-M   'P 1'
#
loop_
_entity.id
_entity.type
_entity.pdbx_description
1 polymer ?
#
loop_
_entity_poly.entity_id
_entity_poly.type
_entity_poly.pdbx_seq_one_letter_code
_entity_poly.pdbx_strand_id
1 'polypeptide(L)'
;MILHVLVHKADIQDQEGGKELLEPLKGCFPRLKLIWADSAYKKGDFIAWVKETFSWKVEVVEHPWSGQRGVWAPKDTAVDWEKIRPNGFHVLKWRWIVERTFAWLSTWRRLAKDYEVLPSSEEAWISLAMIRLMVRRLARAAETTREQVRQARSP
;
A
#
# COMPACT_ATOMS: atom_id res chain seq x y z
N MET A 1 -1.27 -8.76 -4.29
CA MET A 1 -2.20 -9.62 -3.54
C MET A 1 -2.52 -8.87 -2.26
N ILE A 2 -3.73 -8.97 -1.74
CA ILE A 2 -4.14 -8.31 -0.49
C ILE A 2 -4.27 -9.38 0.58
N LEU A 3 -3.89 -9.05 1.83
CA LEU A 3 -4.02 -9.95 2.98
C LEU A 3 -5.31 -9.68 3.76
N HIS A 4 -5.67 -8.40 3.93
CA HIS A 4 -6.91 -7.95 4.55
C HIS A 4 -7.28 -6.57 3.99
N VAL A 5 -8.56 -6.24 4.04
CA VAL A 5 -9.18 -4.99 3.62
C VAL A 5 -10.12 -4.58 4.74
N LEU A 6 -10.10 -3.31 5.08
CA LEU A 6 -11.06 -2.66 5.96
C LEU A 6 -11.44 -1.34 5.30
N VAL A 7 -12.73 -1.03 5.24
CA VAL A 7 -13.26 0.24 4.75
C VAL A 7 -13.87 0.98 5.93
N HIS A 8 -13.39 2.20 6.16
CA HIS A 8 -13.81 3.04 7.27
C HIS A 8 -14.49 4.31 6.77
N LYS A 9 -15.20 5.00 7.68
CA LYS A 9 -15.72 6.34 7.42
C LYS A 9 -14.57 7.34 7.28
N ALA A 10 -14.75 8.38 6.46
CA ALA A 10 -13.68 9.33 6.13
C ALA A 10 -13.19 10.21 7.31
N ASP A 11 -13.81 10.14 8.49
CA ASP A 11 -13.46 10.89 9.70
C ASP A 11 -12.45 10.18 10.60
N ILE A 12 -12.12 8.92 10.32
CA ILE A 12 -11.13 8.14 11.08
C ILE A 12 -9.72 8.47 10.57
N GLN A 13 -8.81 8.73 11.51
CA GLN A 13 -7.41 8.94 11.19
C GLN A 13 -6.73 7.63 10.80
N ASP A 14 -5.78 7.71 9.87
CA ASP A 14 -5.08 6.55 9.30
C ASP A 14 -4.46 5.64 10.38
N GLN A 15 -3.93 6.21 11.47
CA GLN A 15 -3.34 5.45 12.57
C GLN A 15 -4.35 4.56 13.30
N GLU A 16 -5.54 5.09 13.57
CA GLU A 16 -6.60 4.36 14.26
C GLU A 16 -7.23 3.33 13.31
N GLY A 17 -7.52 3.72 12.07
CA GLY A 17 -7.98 2.77 11.04
C GLY A 17 -6.95 1.66 10.76
N GLY A 18 -5.65 1.97 10.88
CA GLY A 18 -4.57 0.99 10.80
C GLY A 18 -4.59 -0.03 11.95
N LYS A 19 -4.93 0.40 13.17
CA LYS A 19 -5.07 -0.53 14.31
C LYS A 19 -6.24 -1.48 14.07
N GLU A 20 -7.40 -0.94 13.69
CA GLU A 20 -8.59 -1.72 13.37
C GLU A 20 -8.33 -2.72 12.22
N LEU A 21 -7.57 -2.31 11.20
CA LEU A 21 -7.19 -3.20 10.09
C LEU A 21 -6.30 -4.35 10.53
N LEU A 22 -5.38 -4.12 11.47
CA LEU A 22 -4.38 -5.11 11.87
C LEU A 22 -4.84 -6.02 12.99
N GLU A 23 -5.75 -5.56 13.86
CA GLU A 23 -6.24 -6.32 15.02
C GLU A 23 -6.76 -7.73 14.66
N PRO A 24 -7.59 -7.92 13.61
CA PRO A 24 -8.06 -9.25 13.20
C PRO A 24 -6.95 -10.19 12.71
N LEU A 25 -5.77 -9.67 12.40
CA LEU A 25 -4.65 -10.44 11.83
C LEU A 25 -3.72 -11.03 12.89
N LYS A 26 -4.04 -10.84 14.17
CA LYS A 26 -3.22 -11.32 15.29
C LYS A 26 -3.11 -12.84 15.23
N GLY A 27 -1.87 -13.32 15.14
CA GLY A 27 -1.57 -14.76 15.05
C GLY A 27 -1.77 -15.39 13.67
N CYS A 28 -2.32 -14.66 12.68
CA CYS A 28 -2.58 -15.21 11.35
C CYS A 28 -1.33 -15.28 10.46
N PHE A 29 -0.36 -14.37 10.66
CA PHE A 29 0.80 -14.23 9.77
C PHE A 29 2.14 -14.32 10.53
N PRO A 30 2.57 -15.52 10.95
CA PRO A 30 3.81 -15.71 11.71
C PRO A 30 5.08 -15.35 10.91
N ARG A 31 4.97 -15.24 9.59
CA ARG A 31 6.08 -14.88 8.70
C ARG A 31 6.17 -13.39 8.37
N LEU A 32 5.14 -12.61 8.70
CA LEU A 32 5.17 -11.16 8.48
C LEU A 32 6.13 -10.55 9.51
N LYS A 33 7.00 -9.65 9.06
CA LYS A 33 8.02 -9.01 9.90
C LYS A 33 8.10 -7.50 9.72
N LEU A 34 7.69 -7.01 8.55
CA LEU A 34 7.87 -5.64 8.12
C LEU A 34 6.62 -5.15 7.41
N ILE A 35 6.13 -3.99 7.81
CA ILE A 35 5.08 -3.23 7.15
C ILE A 35 5.69 -1.90 6.70
N TRP A 36 5.47 -1.52 5.45
CA TRP A 36 5.75 -0.17 4.99
C TRP A 36 4.48 0.66 5.08
N ALA A 37 4.60 1.86 5.63
CA ALA A 37 3.52 2.83 5.76
C ALA A 37 3.97 4.19 5.25
N ASP A 38 3.04 5.11 4.98
CA ASP A 38 3.38 6.49 4.62
C ASP A 38 3.53 7.39 5.86
N SER A 39 3.78 8.67 5.64
CA SER A 39 3.99 9.66 6.71
C SER A 39 2.79 9.86 7.62
N ALA A 40 1.57 9.48 7.22
CA ALA A 40 0.38 9.64 8.06
C ALA A 40 0.43 8.73 9.29
N TYR A 41 1.08 7.58 9.19
CA TYR A 41 1.27 6.61 10.27
C TYR A 41 2.44 6.92 11.21
N LYS A 42 3.18 8.01 10.96
CA LYS A 42 4.38 8.37 11.73
C LYS A 42 4.07 8.92 13.11
N LYS A 43 2.93 9.61 13.26
CA LYS A 43 2.53 10.23 14.52
C LYS A 43 1.81 9.21 15.39
N GLY A 44 1.56 9.59 16.65
CA GLY A 44 0.85 8.75 17.60
C GLY A 44 1.64 7.53 18.07
N ASP A 45 0.91 6.52 18.51
CA ASP A 45 1.39 5.28 19.12
C ASP A 45 1.36 4.08 18.16
N PHE A 46 0.85 4.23 16.93
CA PHE A 46 0.65 3.13 15.98
C PHE A 46 1.89 2.24 15.80
N ILE A 47 3.07 2.83 15.58
CA ILE A 47 4.32 2.08 15.39
C ILE A 47 4.69 1.29 16.64
N ALA A 48 4.52 1.89 17.83
CA ALA A 48 4.78 1.23 19.11
C ALA A 48 3.78 0.08 19.32
N TRP A 49 2.50 0.33 19.10
CA TRP A 49 1.42 -0.65 19.22
C TRP A 49 1.61 -1.86 18.29
N VAL A 50 2.01 -1.65 17.02
CA VAL A 50 2.29 -2.76 16.09
C VAL A 50 3.46 -3.61 16.59
N LYS A 51 4.51 -2.97 17.11
CA LYS A 51 5.67 -3.66 17.67
C LYS A 51 5.30 -4.47 18.92
N GLU A 52 4.51 -3.89 19.82
CA GLU A 52 4.09 -4.55 21.07
C GLU A 52 3.10 -5.68 20.83
N THR A 53 2.14 -5.49 19.91
CA THR A 53 1.03 -6.45 19.70
C THR A 53 1.42 -7.59 18.75
N PHE A 54 2.22 -7.31 17.72
CA PHE A 54 2.54 -8.27 16.66
C PHE A 54 4.02 -8.60 16.53
N SER A 55 4.90 -7.87 17.24
CA SER A 55 6.36 -7.95 17.03
C SER A 55 6.79 -7.66 15.58
N TRP A 56 5.98 -6.91 14.83
CA TRP A 56 6.31 -6.45 13.48
C TRP A 56 7.00 -5.10 13.54
N LYS A 57 7.88 -4.84 12.56
CA LYS A 57 8.48 -3.53 12.33
C LYS A 57 7.60 -2.74 11.38
N VAL A 58 7.37 -1.46 11.68
CA VAL A 58 6.79 -0.50 10.73
C VAL A 58 7.89 0.43 10.25
N GLU A 59 8.06 0.54 8.93
CA GLU A 59 8.94 1.51 8.30
C GLU A 59 8.10 2.54 7.55
N VAL A 60 8.15 3.79 8.03
CA VAL A 60 7.51 4.90 7.34
C VAL A 60 8.39 5.34 6.16
N VAL A 61 7.81 5.29 4.97
CA VAL A 61 8.47 5.68 3.72
C VAL A 61 8.07 7.10 3.37
N GLU A 62 9.03 8.01 3.45
CA GLU A 62 8.85 9.43 3.13
C GLU A 62 10.12 9.98 2.46
N HIS A 63 9.98 11.13 1.80
CA HIS A 63 11.15 11.83 1.30
C HIS A 63 11.87 12.54 2.46
N PRO A 64 13.19 12.77 2.36
CA PRO A 64 13.93 13.54 3.36
C PRO A 64 13.36 14.96 3.59
N TRP A 65 12.71 15.53 2.57
CA TRP A 65 12.08 16.85 2.62
C TRP A 65 10.59 16.80 3.01
N SER A 66 10.03 15.62 3.28
CA SER A 66 8.64 15.50 3.74
C SER A 66 8.45 16.23 5.07
N GLY A 67 7.45 17.12 5.13
CA GLY A 67 7.15 17.92 6.32
C GLY A 67 7.97 19.21 6.49
N GLN A 68 8.97 19.46 5.63
CA GLN A 68 9.66 20.76 5.58
C GLN A 68 8.72 21.82 4.98
N ARG A 69 8.45 22.89 5.74
CA ARG A 69 7.58 24.00 5.30
C ARG A 69 8.33 25.26 4.88
N GLY A 70 9.63 25.29 5.16
CA GLY A 70 10.50 26.42 4.88
C GLY A 70 11.85 26.22 5.56
N VAL A 71 12.83 27.00 5.14
CA VAL A 71 14.16 27.04 5.74
C VAL A 71 14.40 28.46 6.22
N TRP A 72 14.87 28.60 7.45
CA TRP A 72 15.30 29.88 7.98
C TRP A 72 16.64 30.24 7.36
N ALA A 73 16.69 31.39 6.70
CA ALA A 73 17.91 31.93 6.11
C ALA A 73 18.01 33.43 6.45
N PRO A 74 19.23 33.97 6.66
CA PRO A 74 19.43 35.41 6.80
C PRO A 74 18.86 36.16 5.59
N LYS A 75 18.42 37.39 5.83
CA LYS A 75 17.93 38.27 4.77
C LYS A 75 19.01 38.39 3.69
N ASP A 76 18.60 38.27 2.43
CA ASP A 76 19.45 38.32 1.23
C ASP A 76 20.38 37.12 0.98
N THR A 77 20.22 36.02 1.72
CA THR A 77 20.94 34.76 1.42
C THR A 77 20.25 34.00 0.29
N ALA A 78 20.99 33.64 -0.76
CA ALA A 78 20.50 32.75 -1.81
C ALA A 78 20.33 31.32 -1.26
N VAL A 79 19.09 30.83 -1.24
CA VAL A 79 18.76 29.48 -0.78
C VAL A 79 18.73 28.54 -1.98
N ASP A 80 19.52 27.46 -1.91
CA ASP A 80 19.49 26.39 -2.91
C ASP A 80 18.28 25.46 -2.67
N TRP A 81 17.17 25.81 -3.30
CA TRP A 81 15.92 25.06 -3.19
C TRP A 81 16.01 23.66 -3.78
N GLU A 82 16.86 23.43 -4.79
CA GLU A 82 16.95 22.12 -5.44
C GLU A 82 17.58 21.08 -4.51
N LYS A 83 18.52 21.51 -3.66
CA LYS A 83 19.11 20.65 -2.62
C LYS A 83 18.14 20.36 -1.47
N ILE A 84 17.30 21.34 -1.12
CA ILE A 84 16.39 21.24 0.04
C ILE A 84 15.13 20.45 -0.33
N ARG A 85 14.49 20.84 -1.42
CA ARG A 85 13.27 20.25 -1.94
C ARG A 85 13.39 20.24 -3.46
N PRO A 86 13.96 19.18 -4.03
CA PRO A 86 14.14 19.10 -5.48
C PRO A 86 12.80 19.17 -6.18
N ASN A 87 12.77 19.85 -7.32
CA ASN A 87 11.55 20.02 -8.08
C ASN A 87 11.17 18.73 -8.83
N GLY A 88 9.89 18.61 -9.19
CA GLY A 88 9.38 17.49 -9.97
C GLY A 88 9.01 16.25 -9.16
N PHE A 89 8.83 15.14 -9.87
CA PHE A 89 8.41 13.86 -9.31
C PHE A 89 9.61 12.99 -8.93
N HIS A 90 9.72 12.67 -7.65
CA HIS A 90 10.75 11.79 -7.12
C HIS A 90 10.10 10.49 -6.66
N VAL A 91 10.62 9.36 -7.14
CA VAL A 91 10.03 8.05 -6.83
C VAL A 91 10.31 7.69 -5.36
N LEU A 92 9.24 7.52 -4.57
CA LEU A 92 9.34 6.88 -3.26
C LEU A 92 9.50 5.37 -3.41
N LYS A 93 10.43 4.82 -2.64
CA LYS A 93 10.67 3.38 -2.57
C LYS A 93 9.36 2.65 -2.26
N TRP A 94 9.05 1.57 -2.97
CA TRP A 94 7.85 0.72 -2.77
C TRP A 94 6.48 1.33 -3.09
N ARG A 95 6.34 2.66 -3.21
CA ARG A 95 5.06 3.33 -3.45
C ARG A 95 4.34 2.83 -4.71
N TRP A 96 5.10 2.51 -5.76
CA TRP A 96 4.58 1.93 -7.00
C TRP A 96 3.82 0.61 -6.80
N ILE A 97 4.09 -0.15 -5.74
CA ILE A 97 3.39 -1.41 -5.44
C ILE A 97 1.94 -1.12 -5.01
N VAL A 98 1.77 -0.08 -4.17
CA VAL A 98 0.48 0.38 -3.68
C VAL A 98 -0.32 1.00 -4.81
N GLU A 99 0.28 1.94 -5.55
CA GLU A 99 -0.35 2.60 -6.70
C GLU A 99 -0.79 1.61 -7.77
N ARG A 100 0.03 0.58 -8.05
CA ARG A 100 -0.33 -0.49 -8.97
C ARG A 100 -1.52 -1.32 -8.48
N THR A 101 -1.63 -1.53 -7.16
CA THR A 101 -2.78 -2.23 -6.58
C THR A 101 -4.05 -1.40 -6.76
N PHE A 102 -4.00 -0.09 -6.47
CA PHE A 102 -5.10 0.83 -6.75
C PHE A 102 -5.45 0.86 -8.23
N ALA A 103 -4.47 0.89 -9.14
CA ALA A 103 -4.72 0.82 -10.57
C ALA A 103 -5.49 -0.44 -10.96
N TRP A 104 -5.16 -1.61 -10.40
CA TRP A 104 -5.95 -2.83 -10.65
C TRP A 104 -7.38 -2.71 -10.14
N LEU A 105 -7.59 -2.12 -8.96
CA LEU A 105 -8.93 -1.90 -8.41
C LEU A 105 -9.72 -0.89 -9.27
N SER A 106 -9.12 0.22 -9.67
CA SER A 106 -9.77 1.23 -10.53
C SER A 106 -10.12 0.71 -11.92
N THR A 107 -9.41 -0.29 -12.44
CA THR A 107 -9.80 -0.95 -13.71
C THR A 107 -11.03 -1.85 -13.58
N TRP A 108 -11.48 -2.17 -12.36
CA TRP A 108 -12.77 -2.80 -12.14
C TRP A 108 -13.86 -1.74 -12.11
N ARG A 109 -14.72 -1.76 -13.13
CA ARG A 109 -15.80 -0.77 -13.32
C ARG A 109 -16.61 -0.47 -12.06
N ARG A 110 -16.86 -1.48 -11.21
CA ARG A 110 -17.63 -1.32 -9.97
C ARG A 110 -16.86 -0.66 -8.84
N LEU A 111 -15.53 -0.79 -8.82
CA LEU A 111 -14.64 -0.14 -7.84
C LEU A 111 -14.04 1.18 -8.37
N ALA A 112 -14.31 1.54 -9.62
CA ALA A 112 -13.84 2.79 -10.21
C ALA A 112 -14.47 4.03 -9.54
N LYS A 113 -15.65 3.86 -8.94
CA LYS A 113 -16.35 4.86 -8.15
C LYS A 113 -16.96 4.17 -6.95
N ASP A 114 -17.01 4.88 -5.83
CA ASP A 114 -17.75 4.42 -4.66
C ASP A 114 -19.26 4.45 -4.98
N TYR A 115 -19.84 3.27 -5.11
CA TYR A 115 -21.26 3.03 -5.35
C TYR A 115 -21.94 2.32 -4.18
N GLU A 116 -21.16 1.84 -3.21
CA GLU A 116 -21.65 0.90 -2.21
C GLU A 116 -22.10 1.68 -0.97
N VAL A 117 -23.30 1.39 -0.48
CA VAL A 117 -23.85 2.10 0.69
C VAL A 117 -23.19 1.62 2.00
N LEU A 118 -22.73 0.37 2.01
CA LEU A 118 -22.18 -0.29 3.19
C LEU A 118 -20.69 -0.61 2.99
N PRO A 119 -19.82 -0.29 3.96
CA PRO A 119 -18.39 -0.62 3.91
C PRO A 119 -18.11 -2.10 3.65
N SER A 120 -18.91 -2.99 4.26
CA SER A 120 -18.80 -4.44 4.09
C SER A 120 -19.02 -4.91 2.64
N SER A 121 -19.87 -4.19 1.89
CA SER A 121 -20.09 -4.49 0.48
C SER A 121 -18.89 -4.09 -0.36
N GLU A 122 -18.30 -2.92 -0.09
CA GLU A 122 -17.08 -2.47 -0.77
C GLU A 122 -15.88 -3.38 -0.49
N GLU A 123 -15.68 -3.78 0.77
CA GLU A 123 -14.67 -4.76 1.18
C GLU A 123 -14.80 -6.10 0.42
N ALA A 124 -16.03 -6.59 0.26
CA ALA A 124 -16.33 -7.80 -0.49
C ALA A 124 -15.98 -7.65 -1.98
N TRP A 125 -16.29 -6.50 -2.59
CA TRP A 125 -15.93 -6.22 -3.98
C TRP A 125 -14.43 -6.11 -4.20
N ILE A 126 -13.68 -5.47 -3.29
CA ILE A 126 -12.22 -5.42 -3.33
C ILE A 126 -11.64 -6.84 -3.26
N SER A 127 -12.16 -7.67 -2.36
CA SER A 127 -11.75 -9.06 -2.21
C SER A 127 -12.00 -9.87 -3.49
N LEU A 128 -13.20 -9.75 -4.07
CA LEU A 128 -13.54 -10.38 -5.34
C LEU A 128 -12.66 -9.88 -6.51
N ALA A 129 -12.33 -8.60 -6.52
CA ALA A 129 -11.45 -8.00 -7.52
C ALA A 129 -10.06 -8.65 -7.51
N MET A 130 -9.50 -8.82 -6.32
CA MET A 130 -8.22 -9.47 -6.14
C MET A 130 -8.26 -10.96 -6.45
N ILE A 131 -9.32 -11.68 -6.06
CA ILE A 131 -9.50 -13.10 -6.37
C ILE A 131 -9.47 -13.32 -7.87
N ARG A 132 -10.29 -12.59 -8.64
CA ARG A 132 -10.31 -12.74 -10.10
C ARG A 132 -9.00 -12.33 -10.76
N LEU A 133 -8.28 -11.33 -10.23
CA LEU A 133 -6.94 -11.00 -10.71
C LEU A 133 -5.96 -12.16 -10.48
N MET A 134 -5.99 -12.79 -9.30
CA MET A 134 -5.14 -13.95 -8.99
C MET A 134 -5.46 -15.14 -9.88
N VAL A 135 -6.73 -15.49 -10.05
CA VAL A 135 -7.17 -16.59 -10.93
C VAL A 135 -6.67 -16.40 -12.35
N ARG A 136 -6.79 -15.18 -12.90
CA ARG A 136 -6.27 -14.86 -14.25
C ARG A 136 -4.76 -15.03 -14.36
N ARG A 137 -4.00 -14.67 -13.32
CA ARG A 137 -2.54 -14.83 -13.29
C ARG A 137 -2.14 -16.30 -13.24
N LEU A 138 -2.84 -17.09 -12.41
CA LEU A 138 -2.60 -18.52 -12.30
C LEU A 138 -2.93 -19.25 -13.61
N ALA A 139 -4.04 -18.91 -14.26
CA ALA A 139 -4.42 -19.47 -15.56
C ALA A 139 -3.35 -19.19 -16.64
N ARG A 140 -2.92 -17.93 -16.76
CA ARG A 140 -1.86 -17.55 -17.71
C ARG A 140 -0.54 -18.24 -17.42
N ALA A 141 -0.14 -18.31 -16.14
CA ALA A 141 1.09 -19.01 -15.76
C ALA A 141 1.03 -20.50 -16.14
N ALA A 142 -0.12 -21.16 -15.91
CA ALA A 142 -0.32 -22.56 -16.29
C ALA A 142 -0.28 -22.76 -17.81
N GLU A 143 -0.84 -21.85 -18.60
CA GLU A 143 -0.75 -21.87 -20.07
C GLU A 143 0.70 -21.76 -20.54
N THR A 144 1.45 -20.78 -20.03
CA THR A 144 2.87 -20.60 -20.36
C THR A 144 3.70 -21.83 -20.00
N THR A 145 3.49 -22.42 -18.83
CA THR A 145 4.18 -23.66 -18.44
C THR A 145 3.84 -24.82 -19.37
N ARG A 146 2.58 -24.98 -19.78
CA ARG A 146 2.17 -26.02 -20.73
C ARG A 146 2.82 -25.84 -22.10
N GLU A 147 2.91 -24.61 -22.59
CA GLU A 147 3.58 -24.29 -23.86
C GLU A 147 5.08 -24.60 -23.82
N GLN A 148 5.77 -24.23 -22.75
CA GLN A 148 7.18 -24.54 -22.55
C GLN A 148 7.44 -26.05 -22.54
N VAL A 149 6.62 -26.81 -21.81
CA VAL A 149 6.71 -28.28 -21.77
C VAL A 149 6.44 -28.89 -23.16
N ARG A 150 5.52 -28.32 -23.94
CA ARG A 150 5.23 -28.79 -25.31
C ARG A 150 6.40 -28.53 -26.26
N GLN A 151 7.03 -27.37 -26.20
CA GLN A 151 8.21 -27.03 -26.99
C GLN A 151 9.40 -27.92 -26.65
N ALA A 152 9.67 -28.15 -25.37
CA ALA A 152 10.77 -29.02 -24.91
C ALA A 152 10.60 -30.50 -25.30
N ARG A 153 9.38 -30.93 -25.64
CA ARG A 153 9.05 -32.29 -26.09
C ARG A 153 8.99 -32.43 -27.61
N SER A 154 9.14 -31.34 -28.35
CA SER A 154 9.18 -31.40 -29.82
C SER A 154 10.58 -31.81 -30.25
N PRO A 155 10.73 -32.88 -31.06
CA PRO A 155 12.03 -33.41 -31.49
C PRO A 155 12.78 -32.45 -32.42
#